data_AF-A0A199UZA2-F1
#
_entry.id   AF-A0A199UZA2-F1
#
_cell.length_a   1.000
_cell.length_b   1.000
_cell.length_c   1.000
_cell.angle_alpha   90.00
_cell.angle_beta   90.00
_cell.angle_gamma   90.00
#
_symmetry.space_group_name_H-M   'P 1'
#
loop_
_entity.id
_entity.type
_entity.pdbx_description
1 polymer ?
#
loop_
_entity_poly.entity_id
_entity_poly.type
_entity_poly.pdbx_seq_one_letter_code
_entity_poly.pdbx_strand_id
1 'polypeptide(L)'
;MAKSKNHTAHNQSYKAHKNGIKKPKRHRQTSTKGMDPKFLRNQRYARKHNKKAGESGSEGEDFKVLLGSQISSIAEAIHRKIQLSIPRLLYYVLTPNTKPLLNEGKLVEGAWSRNGERNGFGVTG
;
A
#
# COMPACT_ATOMS: atom_id res chain seq x y z
N MET A 1 26.04 -70.84 19.33
CA MET A 1 25.72 -69.40 19.31
C MET A 1 24.24 -69.20 19.49
N ALA A 2 23.84 -68.55 20.58
CA ALA A 2 22.45 -68.20 20.80
C ALA A 2 22.07 -67.01 19.89
N LYS A 3 20.91 -67.10 19.22
CA LYS A 3 20.44 -66.02 18.33
C LYS A 3 19.92 -64.84 19.17
N SER A 4 20.29 -63.61 18.79
CA SER A 4 19.79 -62.36 19.38
C SER A 4 18.81 -61.65 18.43
N LYS A 5 18.13 -60.62 18.92
CA LYS A 5 17.26 -59.77 18.08
C LYS A 5 18.10 -58.83 17.21
N ASN A 6 17.73 -58.71 15.93
CA ASN A 6 18.52 -57.95 14.96
C ASN A 6 18.17 -56.44 14.90
N HIS A 7 16.96 -56.03 15.30
CA HIS A 7 16.52 -54.63 15.25
C HIS A 7 15.33 -54.36 16.21
N THR A 8 15.24 -53.15 16.78
CA THR A 8 14.06 -52.70 17.56
C THR A 8 13.91 -51.18 17.60
N ALA A 9 12.69 -50.68 17.45
CA ALA A 9 12.32 -49.27 17.63
C ALA A 9 11.46 -49.03 18.90
N HIS A 10 11.32 -50.04 19.77
CA HIS A 10 10.33 -50.07 20.87
C HIS A 10 10.35 -48.84 21.79
N ASN A 11 11.53 -48.32 22.13
CA ASN A 11 11.69 -47.18 23.05
C ASN A 11 12.06 -45.86 22.34
N GLN A 12 12.02 -45.83 21.01
CA GLN A 12 12.48 -44.64 20.26
C GLN A 12 11.51 -43.48 20.42
N SER A 13 10.20 -43.74 20.29
CA SER A 13 9.15 -42.73 20.43
C SER A 13 9.11 -42.13 21.84
N TYR A 14 9.25 -42.97 22.87
CA TYR A 14 9.28 -42.51 24.27
C TYR A 14 10.47 -41.58 24.53
N LYS A 15 11.68 -41.95 24.05
CA LYS A 15 12.87 -41.09 24.17
C LYS A 15 12.73 -39.78 23.40
N ALA A 16 12.16 -39.81 22.19
CA ALA A 16 11.90 -38.60 21.40
C ALA A 16 10.90 -37.66 22.10
N HIS A 17 9.90 -38.23 22.78
CA HIS A 17 8.86 -37.46 23.47
C HIS A 17 9.29 -36.97 24.86
N LYS A 18 10.28 -37.59 25.51
CA LYS A 18 10.81 -37.16 26.82
C LYS A 18 11.22 -35.68 26.84
N ASN A 19 11.83 -35.18 25.76
CA ASN A 19 12.21 -33.77 25.59
C ASN A 19 11.19 -32.98 24.73
N GLY A 20 10.20 -33.68 24.18
CA GLY A 20 9.21 -33.17 23.23
C GLY A 20 9.79 -32.95 21.82
N ILE A 21 9.05 -33.41 20.80
CA ILE A 21 9.40 -33.15 19.40
C ILE A 21 9.02 -31.69 19.07
N LYS A 22 10.01 -30.80 19.02
CA LYS A 22 9.80 -29.37 18.75
C LYS A 22 9.75 -29.10 17.25
N LYS A 23 8.79 -28.27 16.82
CA LYS A 23 8.74 -27.75 15.45
C LYS A 23 9.86 -26.74 15.22
N PRO A 24 10.40 -26.61 14.00
CA PRO A 24 11.40 -25.58 13.69
C PRO A 24 10.82 -24.18 13.92
N LYS A 25 11.64 -23.28 14.48
CA LYS A 25 11.22 -21.92 14.77
C LYS A 25 11.06 -21.12 13.48
N ARG A 26 9.90 -20.48 13.30
CA ARG A 26 9.68 -19.53 12.20
C ARG A 26 10.17 -18.16 12.63
N HIS A 27 11.11 -17.59 11.89
CA HIS A 27 11.58 -16.21 12.09
C HIS A 27 10.81 -15.26 11.16
N ARG A 28 10.64 -13.98 11.57
CA ARG A 28 9.97 -12.95 10.75
C ARG A 28 10.62 -12.76 9.38
N GLN A 29 11.95 -12.89 9.34
CA GLN A 29 12.74 -12.79 8.12
C GLN A 29 13.51 -14.10 7.93
N THR A 30 13.39 -14.69 6.75
CA THR A 30 14.09 -15.92 6.37
C THR A 30 15.42 -15.59 5.67
N SER A 31 16.35 -16.55 5.64
CA SER A 31 17.60 -16.39 4.90
C SER A 31 17.34 -16.38 3.39
N THR A 32 18.03 -15.51 2.64
CA THR A 32 17.98 -15.46 1.17
C THR A 32 18.95 -16.45 0.49
N LYS A 33 19.49 -17.43 1.23
CA LYS A 33 20.38 -18.46 0.70
C LYS A 33 19.61 -19.36 -0.26
N GLY A 34 20.16 -19.58 -1.46
CA GLY A 34 19.52 -20.37 -2.52
C GLY A 34 18.64 -19.57 -3.48
N MET A 35 18.50 -18.25 -3.30
CA MET A 35 17.85 -17.38 -4.29
C MET A 35 18.80 -17.09 -5.46
N ASP A 36 18.22 -16.76 -6.62
CA ASP A 36 18.97 -16.43 -7.84
C ASP A 36 20.04 -15.35 -7.59
N PRO A 37 21.33 -15.62 -7.90
CA PRO A 37 22.40 -14.64 -7.77
C PRO A 37 22.15 -13.35 -8.55
N LYS A 38 21.51 -13.40 -9.73
CA LYS A 38 21.23 -12.19 -10.54
C LYS A 38 20.23 -11.28 -9.83
N PHE A 39 19.14 -11.85 -9.31
CA PHE A 39 18.18 -11.14 -8.46
C PHE A 39 18.84 -10.54 -7.21
N LEU A 40 19.69 -11.32 -6.51
CA LEU A 40 20.36 -10.85 -5.29
C LEU A 40 21.34 -9.70 -5.57
N ARG A 41 22.01 -9.69 -6.72
CA ARG A 41 22.86 -8.55 -7.13
C ARG A 41 22.03 -7.30 -7.32
N ASN A 42 20.93 -7.39 -8.06
CA ASN A 42 20.03 -6.25 -8.28
C ASN A 42 19.43 -5.72 -6.96
N GLN A 43 18.91 -6.61 -6.11
CA GLN A 43 18.36 -6.23 -4.80
C GLN A 43 19.39 -5.50 -3.92
N ARG A 44 20.66 -5.93 -3.95
CA ARG A 44 21.76 -5.25 -3.25
C ARG A 44 21.98 -3.84 -3.79
N TYR A 45 22.00 -3.65 -5.12
CA TYR A 45 22.18 -2.33 -5.72
C TYR A 45 21.01 -1.40 -5.38
N ALA A 46 19.75 -1.86 -5.50
CA ALA A 46 18.58 -1.07 -5.13
C ALA A 46 18.64 -0.59 -3.68
N ARG A 47 18.90 -1.51 -2.73
CA ARG A 47 19.06 -1.15 -1.30
C ARG A 47 20.24 -0.21 -1.03
N LYS A 48 21.33 -0.34 -1.80
CA LYS A 48 22.52 0.51 -1.65
C LYS A 48 22.24 1.96 -2.03
N HIS A 49 21.46 2.19 -3.08
CA HIS A 49 21.24 3.53 -3.63
C HIS A 49 19.96 4.22 -3.12
N ASN A 50 19.02 3.50 -2.51
CA ASN A 50 17.82 4.09 -1.90
C ASN A 50 18.11 5.05 -0.74
N LYS A 51 19.27 4.97 -0.08
CA LYS A 51 19.61 5.87 1.04
C LYS A 51 19.80 7.33 0.63
N LYS A 52 20.22 7.60 -0.62
CA LYS A 52 20.45 8.97 -1.12
C LYS A 52 19.15 9.71 -1.49
N ALA A 53 18.04 9.00 -1.68
CA ALA A 53 16.75 9.59 -2.01
C ALA A 53 15.82 9.75 -0.78
N GLY A 54 16.13 9.08 0.33
CA GLY A 54 15.34 9.11 1.56
C GLY A 54 15.47 10.40 2.36
N GLU A 55 16.62 11.08 2.30
CA GLU A 55 16.86 12.34 3.04
C GLU A 55 16.10 13.54 2.45
N SER A 56 15.54 13.43 1.23
CA SER A 56 14.92 14.57 0.55
C SER A 56 13.52 14.33 -0.03
N GLY A 57 13.02 13.08 -0.12
CA GLY A 57 11.83 12.78 -0.94
C GLY A 57 10.64 12.14 -0.23
N SER A 58 10.82 11.37 0.84
CA SER A 58 9.74 10.57 1.44
C SER A 58 9.36 11.00 2.84
N GLU A 59 10.33 11.39 3.68
CA GLU A 59 10.07 11.61 5.10
C GLU A 59 9.16 12.82 5.37
N GLY A 60 9.27 13.89 4.57
CA GLY A 60 8.41 15.08 4.71
C GLY A 60 7.00 14.92 4.14
N GLU A 61 6.84 14.13 3.08
CA GLU A 61 5.55 13.93 2.41
C GLU A 61 4.67 12.95 3.20
N ASP A 62 5.27 11.92 3.80
CA ASP A 62 4.52 10.92 4.57
C ASP A 62 3.86 11.53 5.82
N PHE A 63 4.52 12.47 6.52
CA PHE A 63 3.90 13.21 7.63
C PHE A 63 2.77 14.13 7.17
N LYS A 64 2.93 14.79 6.02
CA LYS A 64 1.92 15.69 5.46
C LYS A 64 0.68 14.93 4.99
N VAL A 65 0.86 13.75 4.41
CA VAL A 65 -0.22 12.83 4.01
C VAL A 65 -0.95 12.28 5.24
N LEU A 66 -0.21 11.85 6.27
CA LEU A 66 -0.79 11.36 7.53
C LEU A 66 -1.59 12.45 8.27
N LEU A 67 -1.02 13.64 8.41
CA LEU A 67 -1.68 14.77 9.07
C LEU A 67 -2.88 15.25 8.25
N GLY A 68 -2.75 15.34 6.92
CA GLY A 68 -3.85 15.71 6.02
C GLY A 68 -5.03 14.74 6.10
N SER A 69 -4.76 13.44 6.14
CA SER A 69 -5.81 12.41 6.31
C SER A 69 -6.51 12.50 7.67
N GLN A 70 -5.75 12.70 8.75
CA GLN A 70 -6.31 12.88 10.08
C GLN A 70 -7.19 14.14 10.18
N ILE A 71 -6.73 15.28 9.66
CA ILE A 71 -7.48 16.54 9.68
C ILE A 71 -8.80 16.42 8.91
N SER A 72 -8.77 15.87 7.70
CA SER A 72 -9.99 15.64 6.90
C SER A 72 -10.98 14.72 7.60
N SER A 73 -10.49 13.63 8.23
CA SER A 73 -11.35 12.69 8.97
C SER A 73 -12.05 13.34 10.17
N ILE A 74 -11.35 14.23 10.89
CA ILE A 74 -11.88 14.98 12.03
C ILE A 74 -12.90 16.01 11.56
N ALA A 75 -12.59 16.75 10.50
CA ALA A 75 -13.49 17.75 9.90
C ALA A 75 -14.80 17.11 9.44
N GLU A 76 -14.74 15.96 8.77
CA GLU A 76 -15.93 15.20 8.37
C GLU A 76 -16.73 14.68 9.57
N ALA A 77 -16.06 14.21 10.63
CA ALA A 77 -16.73 13.74 11.84
C ALA A 77 -17.47 14.88 12.57
N ILE A 78 -16.89 16.08 12.59
CA ILE A 78 -17.53 17.29 13.13
C ILE A 78 -18.73 17.70 12.27
N HIS A 79 -18.57 17.74 10.95
CA HIS A 79 -19.66 18.04 10.01
C HIS A 79 -20.85 17.07 10.20
N ARG A 80 -20.60 15.77 10.30
CA ARG A 80 -21.64 14.75 10.54
C ARG A 80 -22.36 14.95 11.88
N LYS A 81 -21.65 15.32 12.95
CA LYS A 81 -22.25 15.58 14.27
C LYS A 81 -23.15 16.82 14.26
N ILE A 82 -22.76 17.88 13.57
CA ILE A 82 -23.56 19.10 13.43
C ILE A 82 -24.85 18.83 12.63
N GLN A 83 -24.77 17.99 11.60
CA GLN A 83 -25.94 17.62 10.77
C GLN A 83 -26.96 16.75 11.50
N LEU A 84 -26.51 15.91 12.45
CA LEU A 84 -27.39 15.06 13.25
C LEU A 84 -28.08 15.79 14.42
N SER A 85 -27.58 16.97 14.81
CA SER A 85 -28.19 17.80 15.86
C SER A 85 -29.25 18.78 15.35
N ILE A 86 -29.42 18.91 14.03
CA ILE A 86 -30.43 19.77 13.42
C ILE A 86 -31.60 18.88 12.94
N PRO A 87 -32.85 19.11 13.38
CA PRO A 87 -33.99 18.35 12.87
C PRO A 87 -34.11 18.53 11.35
N ARG A 88 -34.35 17.42 10.64
CA ARG A 88 -34.29 17.24 9.17
C ARG A 88 -35.01 18.30 8.31
N LEU A 89 -35.83 19.15 8.90
CA LEU A 89 -36.54 20.25 8.25
C LEU A 89 -35.70 21.53 8.03
N LEU A 90 -34.51 21.66 8.64
CA LEU A 90 -33.61 22.81 8.41
C LEU A 90 -32.42 22.52 7.47
N TYR A 91 -32.32 21.31 6.91
CA TYR A 91 -31.17 20.90 6.09
C TYR A 91 -31.14 21.55 4.68
N TYR A 92 -32.29 21.95 4.15
CA TYR A 92 -32.40 22.52 2.80
C TYR A 92 -32.03 24.00 2.70
N VAL A 93 -31.79 24.71 3.81
CA VAL A 93 -31.52 26.17 3.81
C VAL A 93 -30.04 26.51 4.00
N LEU A 94 -29.22 25.60 4.54
CA LEU A 94 -27.81 25.87 4.87
C LEU A 94 -26.78 25.01 4.11
N THR A 95 -27.22 24.16 3.18
CA THR A 95 -26.32 23.54 2.21
C THR A 95 -26.23 24.44 0.97
N PRO A 96 -25.06 25.01 0.61
CA PRO A 96 -24.92 25.60 -0.72
C PRO A 96 -25.14 24.48 -1.74
N ASN A 97 -26.29 24.55 -2.38
CA ASN A 97 -26.66 23.95 -3.64
C ASN A 97 -25.44 23.42 -4.41
N THR A 98 -25.30 22.09 -4.47
CA THR A 98 -24.75 21.47 -5.68
C THR A 98 -25.53 22.06 -6.84
N LYS A 99 -24.87 22.91 -7.62
CA LYS A 99 -25.47 23.78 -8.64
C LYS A 99 -26.54 23.02 -9.44
N PRO A 100 -27.80 23.47 -9.43
CA PRO A 100 -28.81 22.97 -10.35
C PRO A 100 -28.49 23.49 -11.75
N LEU A 101 -28.53 22.57 -12.72
CA LEU A 101 -28.46 22.86 -14.15
C LEU A 101 -29.69 23.68 -14.54
N LEU A 102 -29.52 24.95 -14.93
CA LEU A 102 -30.51 25.64 -15.75
C LEU A 102 -29.81 26.50 -16.81
N ASN A 103 -30.17 26.19 -18.06
CA ASN A 103 -29.81 26.88 -19.28
C ASN A 103 -30.34 28.31 -19.28
N GLU A 104 -29.49 29.30 -19.57
CA GLU A 104 -29.91 30.60 -20.11
C GLU A 104 -28.78 31.07 -21.05
N GLY A 105 -29.12 31.17 -22.34
CA GLY A 105 -28.16 31.38 -23.41
C GLY A 105 -27.48 32.75 -23.39
N LYS A 106 -26.19 32.74 -23.74
CA LYS A 106 -25.58 33.80 -24.56
C LYS A 106 -24.90 33.14 -25.74
N LEU A 107 -25.55 33.25 -26.90
CA LEU A 107 -24.96 33.01 -28.21
C LEU A 107 -23.98 34.15 -28.49
N VAL A 108 -22.70 33.83 -28.65
CA VAL A 108 -21.83 34.46 -29.66
C VAL A 108 -20.95 33.35 -30.23
N GLU A 109 -21.42 32.81 -31.35
CA GLU A 109 -20.68 32.56 -32.59
C GLU A 109 -19.16 32.34 -32.49
N GLY A 110 -18.74 31.10 -32.81
CA GLY A 110 -17.70 30.86 -33.81
C GLY A 110 -16.25 31.19 -33.46
N ALA A 111 -15.47 30.15 -33.12
CA ALA A 111 -14.15 29.91 -33.71
C ALA A 111 -13.60 28.54 -33.27
N TRP A 112 -14.08 27.47 -33.92
CA TRP A 112 -13.19 26.35 -34.21
C TRP A 112 -12.13 26.85 -35.20
N SER A 113 -10.85 26.83 -34.83
CA SER A 113 -9.68 26.61 -35.70
C SER A 113 -8.43 27.35 -35.22
N ARG A 114 -7.43 26.57 -34.80
CA ARG A 114 -6.01 26.62 -35.24
C ARG A 114 -5.24 25.61 -34.37
N ASN A 115 -5.06 24.39 -34.87
CA ASN A 115 -3.86 23.96 -35.60
C ASN A 115 -2.60 23.97 -34.75
N GLY A 116 -2.11 22.76 -34.47
CA GLY A 116 -0.82 22.46 -33.85
C GLY A 116 -0.51 20.97 -34.01
N GLU A 117 -0.69 20.49 -35.24
CA GLU A 117 -0.22 19.19 -35.72
C GLU A 117 1.26 18.95 -35.40
N ARG A 118 1.59 17.65 -35.29
CA ARG A 118 2.81 17.03 -35.86
C ARG A 118 4.14 17.31 -35.15
N ASN A 119 4.66 16.31 -34.42
CA ASN A 119 5.54 15.28 -34.99
C ASN A 119 6.18 14.43 -33.89
N GLY A 120 6.04 13.10 -33.99
CA GLY A 120 6.94 12.18 -33.33
C GLY A 120 8.25 12.07 -34.09
N PHE A 121 9.33 11.74 -33.40
CA PHE A 121 10.50 11.06 -33.97
C PHE A 121 11.18 10.27 -32.86
N GLY A 122 11.17 8.93 -33.00
CA GLY A 122 12.09 8.07 -32.29
C GLY A 122 13.51 8.33 -32.77
N VAL A 123 14.47 8.18 -31.86
CA VAL A 123 15.88 8.11 -32.21
C VAL A 123 16.43 6.87 -31.53
N THR A 124 16.61 5.85 -32.36
CA THR A 124 17.56 4.76 -32.15
C THR A 124 18.97 5.29 -32.39
N GLY A 125 19.90 4.91 -31.53
CA GLY A 125 21.34 5.06 -31.65
C GLY A 125 21.99 4.14 -30.62
#